data_AF-A0A4Q4D4C7-F1
#
_entry.id   AF-A0A4Q4D4C7-F1
#
_cell.length_a   1.000
_cell.length_b   1.000
_cell.length_c   1.000
_cell.angle_alpha   90.00
_cell.angle_beta   90.00
_cell.angle_gamma   90.00
#
_symmetry.space_group_name_H-M   'P 1'
#
loop_
_entity.id
_entity.type
_entity.pdbx_description
1 polymer ?
#
loop_
_entity_poly.entity_id
_entity_poly.type
_entity_poly.pdbx_seq_one_letter_code
_entity_poly.pdbx_strand_id
1 'polypeptide(L)'
;MPAVCRAPSAGVIRPGEGPARPPGFSTNQYIGSCTNEGRPRCWPSCPRLWSRGRGSTVESTASLSERVREVVRERRIDPGTQVEEVRRAAAEVVAAHERRSLTGAVRPLDEPDRMVGLIVADVSGFGPLQPYLDDPTVEEIWINAPDRVFVARHGLHELTPVVLSAGQVRELIERMLQSSGRRLDISQPFVDAMLPGGHRLHVVLEGISRDHAAVNIRKFVHSRTNVV
;
A
#
# COMPACT_ATOMS: atom_id res chain seq x y z
N MET A 1 34.79 10.42 -14.64
CA MET A 1 33.96 10.10 -15.83
C MET A 1 33.44 8.68 -15.67
N PRO A 2 32.12 8.44 -15.63
CA PRO A 2 31.61 7.08 -15.43
C PRO A 2 31.70 6.29 -16.75
N ALA A 3 32.16 5.05 -16.64
CA ALA A 3 32.30 4.14 -17.76
C ALA A 3 30.93 3.63 -18.21
N VAL A 4 30.61 3.85 -19.48
CA VAL A 4 29.43 3.34 -20.16
C VAL A 4 29.64 1.86 -20.48
N CYS A 5 28.86 0.97 -19.89
CA CYS A 5 28.80 -0.43 -20.32
C CYS A 5 27.99 -0.52 -21.61
N ARG A 6 28.66 -0.69 -22.76
CA ARG A 6 28.03 -1.07 -24.02
C ARG A 6 27.60 -2.53 -23.97
N ALA A 7 26.32 -2.78 -24.26
CA ALA A 7 25.82 -4.11 -24.59
C ALA A 7 26.46 -4.63 -25.89
N PRO A 8 26.62 -5.96 -26.07
CA PRO A 8 27.05 -6.52 -27.35
C PRO A 8 25.98 -6.28 -28.41
N SER A 9 26.43 -6.00 -29.63
CA SER A 9 25.62 -5.64 -30.80
C SER A 9 24.50 -6.64 -31.07
N ALA A 10 23.28 -6.30 -30.65
CA ALA A 10 22.06 -6.89 -31.16
C ALA A 10 21.71 -6.20 -32.48
N GLY A 11 21.64 -6.99 -33.56
CA GLY A 11 21.15 -6.54 -34.86
C GLY A 11 19.73 -5.98 -34.77
N VAL A 12 19.38 -5.14 -35.74
CA VAL A 12 18.09 -4.46 -35.88
C VAL A 12 16.93 -5.47 -35.81
N ILE A 13 16.16 -5.44 -34.72
CA ILE A 13 14.93 -6.23 -34.55
C ILE A 13 13.79 -5.49 -35.23
N ARG A 14 13.14 -6.13 -36.22
CA ARG A 14 11.90 -5.65 -36.84
C ARG A 14 10.68 -6.03 -35.97
N PRO A 15 9.63 -5.20 -35.91
CA PRO A 15 8.44 -5.52 -35.12
C PRO A 15 7.63 -6.63 -35.79
N GLY A 16 7.42 -7.76 -35.09
CA GLY A 16 6.50 -8.83 -35.51
C GLY A 16 6.95 -10.28 -35.26
N GLU A 17 8.21 -10.53 -34.91
CA GLU A 17 8.72 -11.90 -34.71
C GLU A 17 9.18 -12.11 -33.26
N GLY A 18 8.54 -13.05 -32.56
CA GLY A 18 9.00 -13.53 -31.26
C GLY A 18 10.28 -14.35 -31.38
N PRO A 19 11.05 -14.54 -30.29
CA PRO A 19 12.34 -15.21 -30.36
C PRO A 19 12.20 -16.68 -30.78
N ALA A 20 12.98 -17.07 -31.80
CA ALA A 20 13.06 -18.45 -32.28
C ALA A 20 13.61 -19.39 -31.19
N ARG A 21 12.94 -20.54 -31.00
CA ARG A 21 13.33 -21.60 -30.06
C ARG A 21 14.53 -22.39 -30.62
N PRO A 22 15.57 -22.67 -29.81
CA PRO A 22 16.58 -23.67 -30.20
C PRO A 22 16.03 -25.11 -30.08
N PRO A 23 16.42 -26.04 -30.96
CA PRO A 23 15.93 -27.41 -30.95
C PRO A 23 16.58 -28.23 -29.81
N GLY A 24 15.77 -29.00 -29.07
CA GLY A 24 16.28 -30.04 -28.16
C GLY A 24 15.69 -30.15 -26.74
N PHE A 25 14.66 -29.39 -26.35
CA PHE A 25 14.11 -29.44 -24.99
C PHE A 25 12.63 -29.85 -24.95
N SER A 26 12.31 -30.87 -24.14
CA SER A 26 10.94 -31.38 -23.95
C SER A 26 10.15 -30.49 -22.97
N THR A 27 8.83 -30.43 -23.20
CA THR A 27 7.91 -29.40 -22.70
C THR A 27 7.45 -29.61 -21.24
N ASN A 28 8.19 -30.34 -20.41
CA ASN A 28 7.70 -30.68 -19.06
C ASN A 28 8.79 -30.56 -17.99
N GLN A 29 9.21 -29.33 -17.71
CA GLN A 29 10.00 -28.98 -16.52
C GLN A 29 9.85 -27.50 -16.19
N TYR A 30 8.63 -27.10 -15.81
CA TYR A 30 8.38 -25.80 -15.18
C TYR A 30 7.49 -25.98 -13.95
N ILE A 31 7.81 -26.98 -13.11
CA ILE A 31 7.38 -27.04 -11.71
C ILE A 31 8.52 -27.67 -10.91
N GLY A 32 9.05 -26.93 -9.95
CA GLY A 32 10.11 -27.37 -9.03
C GLY A 32 10.70 -26.16 -8.30
N SER A 33 9.94 -25.54 -7.38
CA SER A 33 10.08 -25.73 -5.93
C SER A 33 11.46 -25.34 -5.40
N CYS A 34 11.52 -24.16 -4.78
CA CYS A 34 12.58 -23.78 -3.86
C CYS A 34 12.51 -24.71 -2.63
N THR A 35 13.38 -25.71 -2.56
CA THR A 35 13.69 -26.39 -1.31
C THR A 35 15.08 -25.99 -0.86
N ASN A 36 15.09 -25.48 0.36
CA ASN A 36 16.20 -24.96 1.13
C ASN A 36 17.31 -26.02 1.28
N GLU A 37 18.51 -25.74 0.77
CA GLU A 37 19.84 -26.13 1.30
C GLU A 37 20.93 -25.96 0.22
N GLY A 38 21.92 -25.12 0.48
CA GLY A 38 23.24 -25.19 -0.18
C GLY A 38 23.53 -24.18 -1.31
N ARG A 39 24.15 -23.06 -0.92
CA ARG A 39 25.07 -22.17 -1.67
C ARG A 39 25.04 -22.23 -3.22
N PRO A 40 24.79 -21.11 -3.93
CA PRO A 40 25.11 -21.05 -5.35
C PRO A 40 26.63 -21.08 -5.57
N ARG A 41 27.08 -22.07 -6.34
CA ARG A 41 28.45 -22.15 -6.87
C ARG A 41 28.66 -20.97 -7.81
N CYS A 42 29.50 -20.03 -7.40
CA CYS A 42 29.97 -18.93 -8.22
C CYS A 42 30.75 -19.46 -9.43
N TRP A 43 30.43 -18.94 -10.62
CA TRP A 43 31.29 -19.02 -11.80
C TRP A 43 32.62 -18.25 -11.56
N PRO A 44 33.78 -18.74 -12.04
CA PRO A 44 35.10 -18.23 -11.69
C PRO A 44 35.54 -17.04 -12.56
N SER A 45 34.70 -16.02 -12.73
CA SER A 45 35.09 -14.78 -13.42
C SER A 45 34.46 -13.50 -12.88
N CYS A 46 33.78 -13.55 -11.73
CA CYS A 46 33.18 -12.36 -11.13
C CYS A 46 34.26 -11.59 -10.32
N PRO A 47 34.64 -10.36 -10.71
CA PRO A 47 35.57 -9.56 -9.92
C PRO A 47 34.97 -9.34 -8.54
N ARG A 48 35.75 -9.66 -7.50
CA ARG A 48 35.45 -9.37 -6.10
C ARG A 48 35.23 -7.87 -5.91
N LEU A 49 33.97 -7.45 -6.04
CA LEU A 49 33.48 -6.12 -5.69
C LEU A 49 32.14 -6.26 -4.97
N TRP A 50 32.12 -7.12 -3.95
CA TRP A 50 31.29 -6.88 -2.78
C TRP A 50 32.06 -5.96 -1.83
N SER A 51 32.18 -4.71 -2.26
CA SER A 51 32.33 -3.62 -1.31
C SER A 51 31.18 -3.72 -0.32
N ARG A 52 31.53 -3.83 0.97
CA ARG A 52 30.63 -3.55 2.10
C ARG A 52 30.11 -2.12 1.98
N GLY A 53 29.15 -1.89 1.10
CA GLY A 53 28.26 -0.76 1.21
C GLY A 53 27.32 -1.08 2.37
N ARG A 54 27.50 -0.39 3.51
CA ARG A 54 26.38 -0.16 4.42
C ARG A 54 25.35 0.62 3.61
N GLY A 55 24.51 -0.08 2.86
CA GLY A 55 23.37 0.52 2.20
C GLY A 55 22.49 1.07 3.32
N SER A 56 22.31 2.39 3.34
CA SER A 56 21.22 2.98 4.12
C SER A 56 19.95 2.26 3.68
N THR A 57 19.35 1.49 4.58
CA THR A 57 18.05 0.89 4.31
C THR A 57 17.12 2.03 3.95
N VAL A 58 16.55 2.01 2.74
CA VAL A 58 15.48 2.94 2.39
C VAL A 58 14.30 2.54 3.26
N GLU A 59 14.19 3.15 4.45
CA GLU A 59 13.01 3.04 5.28
C GLU A 59 11.86 3.67 4.46
N SER A 60 11.02 2.80 3.90
CA SER A 60 9.80 3.16 3.17
C SER A 60 8.74 3.67 4.14
N THR A 61 7.73 4.39 3.63
CA THR A 61 6.52 4.77 4.38
C THR A 61 5.97 3.60 5.22
N ALA A 62 5.91 2.41 4.64
CA ALA A 62 5.45 1.19 5.32
C ALA A 62 6.30 0.82 6.55
N SER A 63 7.62 0.99 6.48
CA SER A 63 8.50 0.68 7.62
C SER A 63 8.37 1.69 8.76
N LEU A 64 8.15 2.97 8.45
CA LEU A 64 7.88 4.00 9.46
C LEU A 64 6.50 3.81 10.08
N SER A 65 5.49 3.49 9.26
CA SER A 65 4.15 3.12 9.74
C SER A 65 4.18 1.94 10.72
N GLU A 66 4.92 0.88 10.40
CA GLU A 66 4.98 -0.29 11.29
C GLU A 66 5.60 0.04 12.65
N ARG A 67 6.63 0.88 12.66
CA ARG A 67 7.23 1.38 13.90
C ARG A 67 6.27 2.24 14.71
N VAL A 68 5.46 3.08 14.06
CA VAL A 68 4.42 3.84 14.76
C VAL A 68 3.35 2.91 15.31
N ARG A 69 2.94 1.87 14.58
CA ARG A 69 2.00 0.85 15.09
C ARG A 69 2.56 0.14 16.32
N GLU A 70 3.85 -0.17 16.36
CA GLU A 70 4.52 -0.72 17.54
C GLU A 70 4.43 0.22 18.73
N VAL A 71 4.79 1.50 18.57
CA VAL A 71 4.69 2.52 19.62
C VAL A 71 3.25 2.68 20.12
N VAL A 72 2.28 2.68 19.22
CA VAL A 72 0.85 2.77 19.53
C VAL A 72 0.39 1.56 20.35
N ARG A 73 0.80 0.35 19.97
CA ARG A 73 0.52 -0.89 20.72
C ARG A 73 1.12 -0.86 22.13
N GLU A 74 2.39 -0.48 22.24
CA GLU A 74 3.11 -0.39 23.53
C GLU A 74 2.47 0.61 24.48
N ARG A 75 2.09 1.78 23.95
CA ARG A 75 1.43 2.85 24.71
C ARG A 75 -0.06 2.63 24.92
N ARG A 76 -0.63 1.57 24.34
CA ARG A 76 -2.07 1.25 24.35
C ARG A 76 -2.94 2.42 23.86
N ILE A 77 -2.47 3.12 22.84
CA ILE A 77 -3.22 4.19 22.19
C ILE A 77 -4.25 3.54 21.27
N ASP A 78 -5.50 3.99 21.34
CA ASP A 78 -6.54 3.59 20.40
C ASP A 78 -6.47 4.46 19.14
N PRO A 79 -6.09 3.93 17.97
CA PRO A 79 -5.91 4.72 16.76
C PRO A 79 -7.19 5.39 16.27
N GLY A 80 -8.36 4.79 16.55
CA GLY A 80 -9.65 5.28 16.07
C GLY A 80 -10.20 6.44 16.90
N THR A 81 -9.84 6.53 18.18
CA THR A 81 -10.36 7.56 19.10
C THR A 81 -9.30 8.58 19.53
N GLN A 82 -8.02 8.20 19.55
CA GLN A 82 -6.91 9.02 20.05
C GLN A 82 -5.96 9.43 18.91
N VAL A 83 -6.50 10.03 17.85
CA VAL A 83 -5.75 10.41 16.64
C VAL A 83 -4.60 11.38 16.94
N GLU A 84 -4.77 12.31 17.89
CA GLU A 84 -3.70 13.25 18.26
C GLU A 84 -2.53 12.56 18.97
N GLU A 85 -2.79 11.53 19.78
CA GLU A 85 -1.73 10.73 20.40
C GLU A 85 -0.98 9.89 19.35
N VAL A 86 -1.69 9.37 18.35
CA VAL A 86 -1.04 8.71 17.20
C VAL A 86 -0.20 9.71 16.39
N ARG A 87 -0.71 10.92 16.15
CA ARG A 87 0.04 11.99 15.48
C ARG A 87 1.30 12.35 16.25
N ARG A 88 1.22 12.45 17.57
CA ARG A 88 2.39 12.67 18.44
C ARG A 88 3.39 11.52 18.33
N ALA A 89 2.94 10.27 18.40
CA ALA A 89 3.80 9.10 18.23
C ALA A 89 4.47 9.08 16.84
N ALA A 90 3.74 9.43 15.78
CA ALA A 90 4.27 9.52 14.43
C ALA A 90 5.34 10.62 14.30
N ALA A 91 5.08 11.81 14.87
CA ALA A 91 6.06 12.89 14.91
C ALA A 91 7.33 12.49 15.69
N GLU A 92 7.20 11.77 16.80
CA GLU A 92 8.34 11.26 17.57
C GLU A 92 9.18 10.25 16.77
N VAL A 93 8.54 9.32 16.06
CA VAL A 93 9.23 8.33 15.22
C VAL A 93 9.94 9.00 14.04
N VAL A 94 9.29 9.95 13.37
CA VAL A 94 9.87 10.72 12.25
C VAL A 94 11.04 11.58 12.74
N ALA A 95 10.92 12.26 13.89
CA ALA A 95 12.01 13.03 14.47
C ALA A 95 13.20 12.13 14.90
N ALA A 96 12.94 10.92 15.38
CA ALA A 96 13.98 9.94 15.65
C ALA A 96 14.65 9.43 14.36
N HIS A 97 13.90 9.32 13.27
CA HIS A 97 14.46 9.03 11.94
C HIS A 97 15.39 10.13 11.45
N GLU A 98 14.95 11.39 11.52
CA GLU A 98 15.78 12.55 11.14
C GLU A 98 17.07 12.64 11.96
N ARG A 99 17.02 12.38 13.27
CA ARG A 99 18.26 12.34 14.08
C ARG A 99 19.25 11.25 13.62
N ARG A 100 18.76 10.10 13.15
CA ARG A 100 19.61 9.04 12.58
C ARG A 100 20.09 9.37 11.17
N SER A 101 19.37 10.21 10.43
CA SER A 101 19.78 10.64 9.08
C SER A 101 21.02 11.54 9.15
N LEU A 102 21.10 12.40 10.16
CA LEU A 102 22.25 13.27 10.41
C LEU A 102 23.56 12.52 10.65
N THR A 103 23.52 11.30 11.18
CA THR A 103 24.71 10.45 11.39
C THR A 103 25.03 9.56 10.18
N GLY A 104 24.24 9.66 9.10
CA GLY A 104 24.37 8.85 7.89
C GLY A 104 23.87 7.41 8.03
N ALA A 105 23.16 7.07 9.12
CA ALA A 105 22.65 5.72 9.35
C ALA A 105 21.43 5.39 8.46
N VAL A 106 20.64 6.41 8.10
CA VAL A 106 19.45 6.31 7.23
C VAL A 106 19.38 7.50 6.27
N ARG A 107 18.60 7.40 5.19
CA ARG A 107 18.38 8.52 4.27
C ARG A 107 17.45 9.57 4.93
N PRO A 108 17.72 10.88 4.80
CA PRO A 108 16.79 11.92 5.23
C PRO A 108 15.48 11.86 4.44
N LEU A 109 14.40 12.31 5.08
CA LEU A 109 13.12 12.48 4.44
C LEU A 109 13.05 13.86 3.77
N ASP A 110 12.46 13.92 2.59
CA ASP A 110 12.35 15.17 1.82
C ASP A 110 11.29 16.11 2.45
N GLU A 111 10.17 15.55 2.93
CA GLU A 111 9.06 16.28 3.56
C GLU A 111 8.59 15.55 4.85
N PRO A 112 9.22 15.82 6.02
CA PRO A 112 8.92 15.09 7.26
C PRO A 112 7.49 15.31 7.77
N ASP A 113 6.95 16.53 7.69
CA ASP A 113 5.59 16.82 8.14
C ASP A 113 4.53 16.09 7.29
N ARG A 114 4.77 16.00 5.98
CA ARG A 114 3.92 15.21 5.08
C ARG A 114 4.02 13.73 5.41
N MET A 115 5.21 13.23 5.74
CA MET A 115 5.40 11.85 6.17
C MET A 115 4.61 11.53 7.44
N VAL A 116 4.60 12.44 8.44
CA VAL A 116 3.75 12.30 9.63
C VAL A 116 2.28 12.18 9.21
N GLY A 117 1.78 13.06 8.34
CA GLY A 117 0.41 12.99 7.84
C GLY A 117 0.07 11.66 7.17
N LEU A 118 0.96 11.14 6.32
CA LEU A 118 0.80 9.83 5.66
C LEU A 118 0.76 8.68 6.67
N ILE A 119 1.64 8.71 7.69
CA ILE A 119 1.67 7.66 8.72
C ILE A 119 0.42 7.75 9.61
N VAL A 120 -0.02 8.95 9.98
CA VAL A 120 -1.26 9.12 10.76
C VAL A 120 -2.46 8.63 9.96
N ALA A 121 -2.54 8.95 8.67
CA ALA A 121 -3.58 8.41 7.80
C ALA A 121 -3.53 6.88 7.73
N ASP A 122 -2.34 6.29 7.67
CA ASP A 122 -2.15 4.84 7.63
C ASP A 122 -2.48 4.14 8.95
N VAL A 123 -2.21 4.76 10.10
CA VAL A 123 -2.42 4.16 11.43
C VAL A 123 -3.81 4.46 11.99
N SER A 124 -4.26 5.72 11.91
CA SER A 124 -5.51 6.21 12.49
C SER A 124 -6.61 6.53 11.47
N GLY A 125 -6.24 6.78 10.21
CA GLY A 125 -7.20 7.07 9.14
C GLY A 125 -7.55 5.85 8.30
N PHE A 126 -7.98 6.12 7.07
CA PHE A 126 -8.32 5.11 6.07
C PHE A 126 -7.14 4.77 5.14
N GLY A 127 -5.92 5.06 5.59
CA GLY A 127 -4.65 4.80 4.90
C GLY A 127 -4.62 5.37 3.48
N PRO A 128 -4.35 4.55 2.46
CA PRO A 128 -4.21 5.02 1.08
C PRO A 128 -5.52 5.54 0.47
N LEU A 129 -6.68 5.30 1.09
CA LEU A 129 -7.95 5.86 0.65
C LEU A 129 -8.23 7.26 1.20
N GLN A 130 -7.48 7.69 2.23
CA GLN A 130 -7.69 8.99 2.87
C GLN A 130 -7.71 10.17 1.88
N PRO A 131 -6.79 10.27 0.89
CA PRO A 131 -6.83 11.37 -0.08
C PRO A 131 -8.13 11.42 -0.91
N TYR A 132 -8.73 10.28 -1.21
CA TYR A 132 -10.00 10.21 -1.95
C TYR A 132 -11.20 10.53 -1.07
N LEU A 133 -11.13 10.20 0.22
CA LEU A 133 -12.15 10.58 1.21
C LEU A 133 -12.10 12.08 1.53
N ASP A 134 -10.92 12.69 1.50
CA ASP A 134 -10.77 14.13 1.75
C ASP A 134 -11.12 14.98 0.51
N ASP A 135 -11.06 14.41 -0.69
CA ASP A 135 -11.32 15.13 -1.94
C ASP A 135 -12.82 15.41 -2.17
N PRO A 136 -13.27 16.67 -2.21
CA PRO A 136 -14.69 17.01 -2.34
C PRO A 136 -15.29 16.66 -3.70
N THR A 137 -14.48 16.39 -4.72
CA THR A 137 -14.96 15.99 -6.05
C THR A 137 -15.28 14.51 -6.17
N VAL A 138 -14.81 13.69 -5.20
CA VAL A 138 -15.15 12.27 -5.12
C VAL A 138 -16.52 12.10 -4.51
N GLU A 139 -17.39 11.39 -5.22
CA GLU A 139 -18.77 11.09 -4.83
C GLU A 139 -18.89 9.70 -4.20
N GLU A 140 -18.17 8.72 -4.75
CA GLU A 140 -18.27 7.33 -4.35
C GLU A 140 -16.94 6.59 -4.53
N ILE A 141 -16.70 5.58 -3.69
CA ILE A 141 -15.49 4.75 -3.71
C ILE A 141 -15.91 3.27 -3.69
N TRP A 142 -15.34 2.46 -4.57
CA TRP A 142 -15.53 1.02 -4.61
C TRP A 142 -14.21 0.28 -4.46
N ILE A 143 -14.22 -0.80 -3.68
CA ILE A 143 -13.14 -1.77 -3.62
C ILE A 143 -13.76 -3.11 -3.99
N ASN A 144 -13.48 -3.60 -5.19
CA ASN A 144 -13.99 -4.89 -5.66
C ASN A 144 -12.95 -6.01 -5.48
N ALA A 145 -11.68 -5.65 -5.51
CA ALA A 145 -10.54 -6.51 -5.25
C ALA A 145 -9.39 -5.64 -4.70
N PRO A 146 -8.37 -6.24 -4.07
CA PRO A 146 -7.24 -5.48 -3.51
C PRO A 146 -6.51 -4.62 -4.56
N ASP A 147 -6.47 -5.07 -5.82
CA ASP A 147 -5.88 -4.37 -6.98
C ASP A 147 -6.89 -3.52 -7.78
N ARG A 148 -8.17 -3.50 -7.37
CA ARG A 148 -9.27 -2.85 -8.12
C ARG A 148 -10.06 -1.91 -7.23
N VAL A 149 -9.48 -0.74 -7.00
CA VAL A 149 -10.09 0.38 -6.27
C VAL A 149 -10.54 1.45 -7.26
N PHE A 150 -11.83 1.73 -7.29
CA PHE A 150 -12.45 2.73 -8.16
C PHE A 150 -12.98 3.91 -7.36
N VAL A 151 -13.00 5.09 -7.98
CA VAL A 151 -13.71 6.26 -7.45
C VAL A 151 -14.61 6.84 -8.52
N ALA A 152 -15.72 7.47 -8.11
CA ALA A 152 -16.57 8.25 -8.99
C ALA A 152 -16.34 9.74 -8.76
N ARG A 153 -16.16 10.46 -9.86
CA ARG A 153 -16.07 11.91 -9.90
C ARG A 153 -16.94 12.43 -11.02
N HIS A 154 -17.80 13.41 -10.74
CA HIS A 154 -18.68 14.00 -11.74
C HIS A 154 -19.52 12.94 -12.49
N GLY A 155 -19.98 11.90 -11.78
CA GLY A 155 -20.71 10.78 -12.36
C GLY A 155 -19.89 9.79 -13.22
N LEU A 156 -18.56 9.92 -13.31
CA LEU A 156 -17.69 9.00 -14.06
C LEU A 156 -16.83 8.16 -13.11
N HIS A 157 -16.72 6.85 -13.39
CA HIS A 157 -15.87 5.95 -12.63
C HIS A 157 -14.44 5.91 -13.19
N GLU A 158 -13.45 6.08 -12.31
CA GLU A 158 -12.03 5.97 -12.62
C GLU A 158 -11.36 4.91 -11.75
N LEU A 159 -10.42 4.15 -12.34
CA LEU A 159 -9.57 3.23 -11.59
C LEU A 159 -8.43 4.03 -10.94
N THR A 160 -8.23 3.83 -9.65
CA THR A 160 -7.15 4.49 -8.91
C THR A 160 -5.83 3.71 -9.01
N PRO A 161 -4.67 4.36 -8.82
CA PRO A 161 -3.38 3.69 -8.69
C PRO A 161 -3.20 2.96 -7.34
N VAL A 162 -4.20 2.97 -6.45
CA VAL A 162 -4.11 2.34 -5.13
C VAL A 162 -4.17 0.83 -5.29
N VAL A 163 -3.14 0.15 -4.78
CA VAL A 163 -3.09 -1.31 -4.68
C VAL A 163 -2.98 -1.68 -3.21
N LEU A 164 -3.90 -2.52 -2.77
CA LEU A 164 -4.00 -3.07 -1.43
C LEU A 164 -3.66 -4.56 -1.44
N SER A 165 -3.34 -5.10 -0.27
CA SER A 165 -3.40 -6.53 -0.01
C SER A 165 -4.76 -6.92 0.59
N ALA A 166 -5.13 -8.20 0.54
CA ALA A 166 -6.34 -8.69 1.18
C ALA A 166 -6.37 -8.39 2.70
N GLY A 167 -5.21 -8.47 3.36
CA GLY A 167 -5.05 -8.07 4.76
C GLY A 167 -5.35 -6.59 5.00
N GLN A 168 -4.82 -5.71 4.14
CA GLN A 168 -5.09 -4.26 4.24
C GLN A 168 -6.56 -3.92 4.03
N VAL A 169 -7.25 -4.60 3.11
CA VAL A 169 -8.71 -4.42 2.91
C VAL A 169 -9.46 -4.83 4.18
N ARG A 170 -9.10 -5.96 4.79
CA ARG A 170 -9.72 -6.42 6.03
C ARG A 170 -9.49 -5.47 7.20
N GLU A 171 -8.25 -5.03 7.40
CA GLU A 171 -7.89 -4.03 8.43
C GLU A 171 -8.63 -2.70 8.22
N LEU A 172 -8.83 -2.29 6.96
CA LEU A 172 -9.61 -1.11 6.61
C LEU A 172 -11.10 -1.28 6.98
N ILE A 173 -11.70 -2.41 6.63
CA ILE A 173 -13.10 -2.73 6.99
C ILE A 173 -13.28 -2.75 8.51
N GLU A 174 -12.39 -3.41 9.25
CA GLU A 174 -12.46 -3.50 10.70
C GLU A 174 -12.40 -2.10 11.35
N ARG A 175 -11.50 -1.22 10.90
CA ARG A 175 -11.41 0.18 11.36
C ARG A 175 -12.67 0.98 11.02
N MET A 176 -13.16 0.87 9.79
CA MET A 176 -14.40 1.52 9.36
C MET A 176 -15.58 1.14 10.26
N LEU A 177 -15.72 -0.16 10.57
CA LEU A 177 -16.80 -0.67 11.40
C LEU A 177 -16.62 -0.33 12.89
N GLN A 178 -15.38 -0.26 13.38
CA GLN A 178 -15.07 0.13 14.77
C GLN A 178 -15.68 1.50 15.11
N SER A 179 -15.56 2.47 14.21
CA SER A 179 -16.14 3.81 14.38
C SER A 179 -17.68 3.81 14.46
N SER A 180 -18.33 2.87 13.78
CA SER A 180 -19.79 2.72 13.73
C SER A 180 -20.36 1.79 14.82
N GLY A 181 -19.50 1.10 15.57
CA GLY A 181 -19.89 0.09 16.56
C GLY A 181 -20.50 -1.18 15.95
N ARG A 182 -20.33 -1.42 14.64
CA ARG A 182 -20.85 -2.59 13.94
C ARG A 182 -19.79 -3.69 13.87
N ARG A 183 -20.25 -4.92 13.63
CA ARG A 183 -19.40 -6.11 13.45
C ARG A 183 -19.81 -6.80 12.17
N LEU A 184 -18.84 -7.50 11.58
CA LEU A 184 -19.01 -8.25 10.34
C LEU A 184 -18.44 -9.65 10.60
N ASP A 185 -19.26 -10.68 10.38
CA ASP A 185 -18.90 -12.07 10.63
C ASP A 185 -19.53 -12.99 9.58
N ILE A 186 -19.19 -14.28 9.60
CA ILE A 186 -19.65 -15.24 8.58
C ILE A 186 -21.17 -15.46 8.64
N SER A 187 -21.81 -15.25 9.79
CA SER A 187 -23.26 -15.36 9.95
C SER A 187 -24.01 -14.15 9.40
N GLN A 188 -23.35 -12.98 9.39
CA GLN A 188 -23.83 -11.73 8.80
C GLN A 188 -22.82 -11.22 7.76
N PRO A 189 -22.88 -11.75 6.52
CA PRO A 189 -21.85 -11.53 5.51
C PRO A 189 -21.92 -10.16 4.83
N PHE A 190 -22.85 -9.29 5.24
CA PHE A 190 -22.92 -7.91 4.79
C PHE A 190 -23.30 -6.97 5.94
N VAL A 191 -22.87 -5.72 5.85
CA VAL A 191 -23.17 -4.70 6.85
C VAL A 191 -23.29 -3.32 6.20
N ASP A 192 -24.27 -2.56 6.68
CA ASP A 192 -24.43 -1.13 6.39
C ASP A 192 -24.05 -0.32 7.64
N ALA A 193 -23.23 0.72 7.43
CA ALA A 193 -22.77 1.59 8.50
C ALA A 193 -22.66 3.05 8.04
N MET A 194 -22.53 3.96 9.01
CA MET A 194 -22.11 5.33 8.73
C MET A 194 -20.68 5.53 9.22
N LEU A 195 -19.84 6.07 8.35
CA LEU A 195 -18.48 6.48 8.70
C LEU A 195 -18.49 7.89 9.33
N PRO A 196 -17.41 8.24 10.06
CA PRO A 196 -17.13 9.61 10.44
C PRO A 196 -17.21 10.52 9.21
N GLY A 197 -17.83 11.69 9.35
CA GLY A 197 -18.13 12.58 8.22
C GLY A 197 -19.45 12.31 7.49
N GLY A 198 -20.25 11.34 7.96
CA GLY A 198 -21.60 11.08 7.46
C GLY A 198 -21.64 10.27 6.16
N HIS A 199 -20.52 9.67 5.76
CA HIS A 199 -20.46 8.82 4.58
C HIS A 199 -21.16 7.48 4.86
N ARG A 200 -21.84 6.92 3.86
CA ARG A 200 -22.50 5.62 3.98
C ARG A 200 -21.55 4.53 3.50
N LEU A 201 -21.39 3.51 4.31
CA LEU A 201 -20.58 2.34 4.04
C LEU A 201 -21.48 1.13 3.84
N HIS A 202 -21.22 0.37 2.79
CA HIS A 202 -21.75 -0.97 2.58
C HIS A 202 -20.57 -1.93 2.37
N VAL A 203 -20.51 -3.01 3.13
CA VAL A 203 -19.47 -4.04 3.01
C VAL A 203 -20.11 -5.40 2.82
N VAL A 204 -19.51 -6.22 1.95
CA VAL A 204 -19.86 -7.63 1.74
C VAL A 204 -18.60 -8.48 1.88
N LEU A 205 -18.62 -9.50 2.74
CA LEU A 205 -17.52 -10.44 2.93
C LEU A 205 -17.28 -11.33 1.72
N GLU A 206 -16.05 -11.84 1.63
CA GLU A 206 -15.66 -12.93 0.72
C GLU A 206 -16.52 -14.19 0.95
N GLY A 207 -16.84 -14.91 -0.13
CA GLY A 207 -17.74 -16.08 -0.11
C GLY A 207 -19.17 -15.81 -0.59
N ILE A 208 -19.58 -14.53 -0.65
CA ILE A 208 -20.79 -14.06 -1.35
C ILE A 208 -20.42 -13.14 -2.52
N SER A 209 -19.44 -12.27 -2.31
CA SER A 209 -18.65 -11.68 -3.39
C SER A 209 -17.76 -12.76 -4.03
N ARG A 210 -17.00 -12.45 -5.09
CA ARG A 210 -15.97 -13.36 -5.65
C ARG A 210 -14.87 -13.64 -4.59
N ASP A 211 -13.64 -13.95 -5.00
CA ASP A 211 -12.53 -14.30 -4.10
C ASP A 211 -12.14 -13.23 -3.05
N HIS A 212 -12.79 -12.05 -3.01
CA HIS A 212 -12.46 -10.92 -2.15
C HIS A 212 -13.70 -10.20 -1.60
N ALA A 213 -13.55 -9.59 -0.43
CA ALA A 213 -14.55 -8.70 0.15
C ALA A 213 -14.78 -7.47 -0.75
N ALA A 214 -16.04 -7.06 -0.89
CA ALA A 214 -16.44 -5.88 -1.64
C ALA A 214 -16.83 -4.74 -0.69
N VAL A 215 -16.32 -3.53 -0.94
CA VAL A 215 -16.59 -2.33 -0.14
C VAL A 215 -17.13 -1.24 -1.05
N ASN A 216 -18.20 -0.58 -0.61
CA ASN A 216 -18.79 0.57 -1.25
C ASN A 216 -18.93 1.71 -0.23
N ILE A 217 -18.39 2.88 -0.56
CA ILE A 217 -18.47 4.08 0.27
C ILE A 217 -19.10 5.19 -0.55
N ARG A 218 -20.29 5.63 -0.14
CA ARG A 218 -20.99 6.77 -0.73
C ARG A 218 -20.73 7.99 0.13
N LYS A 219 -19.99 8.96 -0.41
CA LYS A 219 -19.64 10.16 0.32
C LYS A 219 -20.84 11.09 0.42
N PHE A 220 -20.93 11.74 1.57
CA PHE A 220 -21.88 12.83 1.78
C PHE A 220 -21.23 14.12 1.31
N VAL A 221 -21.48 14.49 0.06
CA VAL A 221 -20.98 15.75 -0.51
C VAL A 221 -21.98 16.84 -0.11
N HIS A 222 -21.56 17.78 0.73
CA HIS A 222 -22.34 18.99 0.97
C HIS A 222 -22.32 19.82 -0.31
N SER A 223 -23.30 19.60 -1.21
CA SER A 223 -23.49 20.49 -2.34
C SER A 223 -23.83 21.88 -1.80
N ARG A 224 -22.96 22.86 -1.96
CA ARG A 224 -23.38 24.27 -1.93
C ARG A 224 -24.31 24.45 -3.12
N THR A 225 -25.61 24.29 -2.89
CA THR A 225 -26.63 24.73 -3.83
C THR A 225 -26.55 26.25 -3.86
N ASN A 226 -25.81 26.80 -4.82
CA ASN A 226 -26.01 28.19 -5.23
C ASN A 226 -27.38 28.23 -5.90
N VAL A 227 -28.41 28.52 -5.12
CA VAL A 227 -29.69 28.99 -5.64
C VAL A 227 -29.41 30.40 -6.15
N VAL A 228 -29.29 30.53 -7.46
CA VAL A 228 -29.27 31.82 -8.17
C VAL A 228 -30.70 32.28 -8.34
#